data_AF-A0A1A8ELD6-F1
#
_entry.id   AF-A0A1A8ELD6-F1
#
_cell.length_a   1.000
_cell.length_b   1.000
_cell.length_c   1.000
_cell.angle_alpha   90.00
_cell.angle_beta   90.00
_cell.angle_gamma   90.00
#
_symmetry.space_group_name_H-M   'P 1'
#
loop_
_entity.id
_entity.type
_entity.pdbx_description
1 polymer ?
#
loop_
_entity_poly.entity_id
_entity_poly.type
_entity_poly.pdbx_seq_one_letter_code
_entity_poly.pdbx_strand_id
1 'polypeptide(L)'
;NWALIHAQQLAAQENLPLHVCFCLVVPKSPLSTLRHYSFLLKGLEEVAKECKQLNIQFHLLHGAAGDLLPAFVSERDFGAVVTDFSPLREHLQLLTDVQKKLKKDVPLMQVDAHNVVPCWEASPKLEYAARTIRGKITSRLPEFLTDFPAVEKHPHTAVRTAKPVDWDEALSSLDVDRSVEEPQWAKPGTAAGTAMLESFIDVRLKLFNAHRNDPNAAALSQLSPWIRF
;
A
#
# COMPACT_ATOMS: atom_id res chain seq x y z
N ASN A 1 8.86 -0.48 -1.71
CA ASN A 1 7.88 -0.91 -0.68
C ASN A 1 8.59 -1.83 0.31
N TRP A 2 8.87 -1.37 1.54
CA TRP A 2 9.62 -2.13 2.54
C TRP A 2 8.89 -3.39 3.05
N ALA A 3 7.56 -3.38 3.13
CA ALA A 3 6.78 -4.55 3.55
C ALA A 3 6.92 -5.70 2.55
N LEU A 4 6.83 -5.39 1.24
CA LEU A 4 7.03 -6.39 0.18
C LEU A 4 8.47 -6.91 0.16
N ILE A 5 9.47 -6.02 0.28
CA ILE A 5 10.89 -6.40 0.33
C ILE A 5 11.14 -7.37 1.50
N HIS A 6 10.65 -7.02 2.70
CA HIS A 6 10.80 -7.88 3.88
C HIS A 6 10.12 -9.25 3.68
N ALA A 7 8.89 -9.26 3.15
CA ALA A 7 8.16 -10.50 2.87
C ALA A 7 8.89 -11.39 1.86
N GLN A 8 9.48 -10.80 0.81
CA GLN A 8 10.26 -11.53 -0.17
C GLN A 8 11.54 -12.12 0.41
N GLN A 9 12.28 -11.34 1.20
CA GLN A 9 13.50 -11.82 1.87
C GLN A 9 13.19 -12.98 2.82
N LEU A 10 12.13 -12.86 3.62
CA LEU A 10 11.67 -13.92 4.52
C LEU A 10 11.30 -15.19 3.74
N ALA A 11 10.48 -15.07 2.70
CA ALA A 11 10.07 -16.21 1.89
C ALA A 11 11.26 -16.89 1.20
N ALA A 12 12.22 -16.12 0.69
CA ALA A 12 13.43 -16.66 0.06
C ALA A 12 14.35 -17.37 1.06
N GLN A 13 14.52 -16.85 2.27
CA GLN A 13 15.29 -17.50 3.34
C GLN A 13 14.72 -18.87 3.72
N GLU A 14 13.40 -18.99 3.73
CA GLU A 14 12.68 -20.23 4.05
C GLU A 14 12.47 -21.15 2.83
N ASN A 15 12.95 -20.77 1.64
CA ASN A 15 12.71 -21.49 0.38
C ASN A 15 11.23 -21.67 0.02
N LEU A 16 10.38 -20.71 0.39
CA LEU A 16 8.93 -20.75 0.22
C LEU A 16 8.45 -19.77 -0.88
N PRO A 17 7.29 -20.04 -1.51
CA PRO A 17 6.69 -19.10 -2.45
C PRO A 17 6.14 -17.85 -1.76
N LEU A 18 6.12 -16.73 -2.49
CA LEU A 18 5.56 -15.46 -2.02
C LEU A 18 4.19 -15.18 -2.66
N HIS A 19 3.25 -14.73 -1.83
CA HIS A 19 1.92 -14.33 -2.24
C HIS A 19 1.62 -12.93 -1.69
N VAL A 20 1.02 -12.08 -2.51
CA VAL A 20 0.44 -10.79 -2.14
C VAL A 20 -1.08 -10.95 -2.12
N CYS A 21 -1.74 -10.46 -1.07
CA CYS A 21 -3.19 -10.43 -1.01
C CYS A 21 -3.70 -9.04 -0.64
N PHE A 22 -4.79 -8.64 -1.28
CA PHE A 22 -5.54 -7.44 -0.94
C PHE A 22 -6.97 -7.81 -0.57
N CYS A 23 -7.43 -7.40 0.62
CA CYS A 23 -8.80 -7.61 1.07
C CYS A 23 -9.64 -6.36 0.75
N LEU A 24 -10.48 -6.46 -0.28
CA LEU A 24 -11.33 -5.39 -0.75
C LEU A 24 -12.60 -5.30 0.10
N VAL A 25 -12.75 -4.17 0.79
CA VAL A 25 -13.96 -3.81 1.54
C VAL A 25 -14.37 -2.39 1.18
N VAL A 26 -15.67 -2.17 1.06
CA VAL A 26 -16.26 -0.84 0.92
C VAL A 26 -16.88 -0.44 2.25
N PRO A 27 -16.25 0.46 3.04
CA PRO A 27 -16.86 0.93 4.26
C PRO A 27 -18.05 1.83 3.92
N LYS A 28 -19.02 1.93 4.83
CA LYS A 28 -20.07 2.94 4.70
C LYS A 28 -19.47 4.31 5.02
N SER A 29 -19.17 5.08 3.98
CA SER A 29 -18.49 6.38 4.11
C SER A 29 -18.87 7.29 2.94
N PRO A 30 -18.91 8.62 3.14
CA PRO A 30 -19.00 9.58 2.03
C PRO A 30 -17.85 9.48 1.03
N LEU A 31 -16.74 8.85 1.42
CA LEU A 31 -15.57 8.63 0.55
C LEU A 31 -15.67 7.35 -0.28
N SER A 32 -16.72 6.54 -0.09
CA SER A 32 -16.94 5.30 -0.83
C SER A 32 -17.57 5.58 -2.18
N THR A 33 -16.79 6.19 -3.06
CA THR A 33 -17.22 6.64 -4.38
C THR A 33 -16.51 5.88 -5.50
N LEU A 34 -17.11 5.87 -6.69
CA LEU A 34 -16.52 5.31 -7.91
C LEU A 34 -15.13 5.90 -8.17
N ARG A 35 -14.94 7.22 -7.97
CA ARG A 35 -13.64 7.89 -8.07
C ARG A 35 -12.52 7.20 -7.27
N HIS A 36 -12.78 6.88 -6.00
CA HIS A 36 -11.74 6.30 -5.14
C HIS A 36 -11.48 4.84 -5.49
N TYR A 37 -12.54 4.05 -5.69
CA TYR A 37 -12.42 2.61 -5.92
C TYR A 37 -11.94 2.27 -7.32
N SER A 38 -12.30 3.05 -8.34
CA SER A 38 -11.70 2.92 -9.67
C SER A 38 -10.21 3.22 -9.65
N PHE A 39 -9.79 4.27 -8.94
CA PHE A 39 -8.37 4.61 -8.82
C PHE A 39 -7.59 3.50 -8.11
N LEU A 40 -8.12 2.99 -6.99
CA LEU A 40 -7.53 1.85 -6.27
C LEU A 40 -7.44 0.60 -7.16
N LEU A 41 -8.55 0.15 -7.76
CA LEU A 41 -8.58 -1.11 -8.49
C LEU A 41 -7.73 -1.07 -9.77
N LYS A 42 -7.75 0.04 -10.52
CA LYS A 42 -6.88 0.20 -11.70
C LYS A 42 -5.40 0.23 -11.31
N GLY A 43 -5.07 0.78 -10.14
CA GLY A 43 -3.72 0.68 -9.58
C GLY A 43 -3.34 -0.75 -9.21
N LEU A 44 -4.23 -1.48 -8.54
CA LEU A 44 -4.02 -2.89 -8.19
C LEU A 44 -3.90 -3.80 -9.42
N GLU A 45 -4.57 -3.47 -10.53
CA GLU A 45 -4.41 -4.17 -11.81
C GLU A 45 -2.96 -4.09 -12.32
N GLU A 46 -2.32 -2.92 -12.20
CA GLU A 46 -0.90 -2.74 -12.52
C GLU A 46 -0.01 -3.57 -11.58
N VAL A 47 -0.26 -3.50 -10.27
CA VAL A 47 0.46 -4.30 -9.26
C VAL A 47 0.34 -5.80 -9.53
N ALA A 48 -0.83 -6.29 -9.94
CA ALA A 48 -1.02 -7.70 -10.26
C ALA A 48 -0.19 -8.13 -11.49
N LYS A 49 -0.04 -7.26 -12.49
CA LYS A 49 0.82 -7.49 -13.67
C LYS A 49 2.29 -7.55 -13.27
N GLU A 50 2.74 -6.63 -12.42
CA GLU A 50 4.11 -6.60 -11.88
C GLU A 50 4.40 -7.84 -11.02
N CYS A 51 3.49 -8.22 -10.12
CA CYS A 51 3.59 -9.45 -9.32
C CYS A 51 3.80 -10.68 -10.21
N LYS A 52 3.02 -10.80 -11.30
CA LYS A 52 3.18 -11.90 -12.25
C LYS A 52 4.56 -11.93 -12.90
N GLN A 53 5.11 -10.78 -13.29
CA GLN A 53 6.47 -10.70 -13.85
C GLN A 53 7.54 -11.14 -12.84
N LEU A 54 7.30 -10.81 -11.56
CA LEU A 54 8.17 -11.14 -10.43
C LEU A 54 7.96 -12.57 -9.88
N ASN A 55 7.15 -13.42 -10.52
CA ASN A 55 6.80 -14.76 -10.00
C ASN A 55 6.12 -14.74 -8.62
N ILE A 56 5.34 -13.70 -8.34
CA ILE A 56 4.59 -13.51 -7.10
C ILE A 56 3.09 -13.67 -7.41
N GLN A 57 2.39 -14.46 -6.60
CA GLN A 57 0.94 -14.63 -6.78
C GLN A 57 0.19 -13.45 -6.18
N PHE A 58 -0.79 -12.89 -6.90
CA PHE A 58 -1.63 -11.79 -6.43
C PHE A 58 -3.08 -12.27 -6.20
N HIS A 59 -3.62 -12.03 -5.01
CA HIS A 59 -4.98 -12.44 -4.62
C HIS A 59 -5.83 -11.22 -4.29
N LEU A 60 -6.95 -11.03 -4.98
CA LEU A 60 -7.98 -10.08 -4.59
C LEU A 60 -9.08 -10.85 -3.82
N LEU A 61 -9.24 -10.54 -2.54
CA LEU A 61 -10.25 -11.16 -1.66
C LEU A 61 -11.37 -10.16 -1.39
N HIS A 62 -12.63 -10.55 -1.55
CA HIS A 62 -13.78 -9.66 -1.32
C HIS A 62 -14.33 -9.83 0.09
N GLY A 63 -14.06 -8.86 0.97
CA GLY A 63 -14.54 -8.79 2.35
C GLY A 63 -13.49 -8.32 3.35
N ALA A 64 -13.86 -8.30 4.63
CA ALA A 64 -12.99 -7.81 5.69
C ALA A 64 -11.82 -8.79 5.97
N ALA A 65 -10.60 -8.27 6.06
CA ALA A 65 -9.42 -9.13 6.29
C ALA A 65 -9.50 -9.88 7.64
N GLY A 66 -10.10 -9.27 8.67
CA GLY A 66 -10.32 -9.91 9.96
C GLY A 66 -11.15 -11.19 9.90
N ASP A 67 -11.94 -11.41 8.84
CA ASP A 67 -12.73 -12.63 8.65
C ASP A 67 -12.09 -13.56 7.61
N LEU A 68 -11.59 -13.00 6.50
CA LEU A 68 -11.09 -13.77 5.37
C LEU A 68 -9.65 -14.23 5.53
N LEU A 69 -8.77 -13.37 6.04
CA LEU A 69 -7.33 -13.61 6.02
C LEU A 69 -6.93 -14.82 6.88
N PRO A 70 -7.47 -15.04 8.11
CA PRO A 70 -7.14 -16.22 8.89
C PRO A 70 -7.52 -17.55 8.21
N ALA A 71 -8.70 -17.60 7.58
CA ALA A 71 -9.16 -18.77 6.84
C ALA A 71 -8.28 -18.99 5.60
N PHE A 72 -8.03 -17.94 4.82
CA PHE A 72 -7.15 -17.97 3.65
C PHE A 72 -5.73 -18.44 4.01
N VAL A 73 -5.19 -17.97 5.13
CA VAL A 73 -3.89 -18.37 5.69
C VAL A 73 -3.88 -19.86 6.01
N SER A 74 -4.89 -20.35 6.73
CA SER A 74 -4.99 -21.74 7.15
C SER A 74 -5.23 -22.70 5.99
N GLU A 75 -6.10 -22.37 5.04
CA GLU A 75 -6.45 -23.23 3.90
C GLU A 75 -5.27 -23.46 2.95
N ARG A 76 -4.40 -22.45 2.84
CA ARG A 76 -3.22 -22.46 1.96
C ARG A 76 -1.92 -22.75 2.68
N ASP A 77 -1.97 -22.96 3.98
CA ASP A 77 -0.82 -23.32 4.82
C ASP A 77 0.32 -22.29 4.73
N PHE A 78 -0.03 -21.01 4.86
CA PHE A 78 0.97 -19.94 4.85
C PHE A 78 1.75 -19.88 6.17
N GLY A 79 3.07 -19.83 6.08
CA GLY A 79 3.96 -19.83 7.24
C GLY A 79 4.16 -18.46 7.92
N ALA A 80 3.79 -17.35 7.28
CA ALA A 80 3.88 -16.01 7.87
C ALA A 80 2.94 -15.03 7.16
N VAL A 81 2.55 -13.96 7.86
CA VAL A 81 1.81 -12.83 7.28
C VAL A 81 2.60 -11.56 7.54
N VAL A 82 2.91 -10.82 6.47
CA VAL A 82 3.54 -9.49 6.54
C VAL A 82 2.54 -8.46 6.04
N THR A 83 2.38 -7.38 6.78
CA THR A 83 1.47 -6.26 6.46
C THR A 83 2.18 -4.92 6.57
N ASP A 84 1.69 -3.93 5.85
CA ASP A 84 2.12 -2.54 6.04
C ASP A 84 1.52 -1.91 7.31
N PHE A 85 1.96 -0.68 7.60
CA PHE A 85 1.51 0.11 8.73
C PHE A 85 0.50 1.18 8.30
N SER A 86 -0.58 1.28 9.07
CA SER A 86 -1.50 2.41 9.03
C SER A 86 -1.92 2.77 10.46
N PRO A 87 -1.85 4.06 10.86
CA PRO A 87 -2.25 4.50 12.19
C PRO A 87 -3.77 4.63 12.35
N LEU A 88 -4.55 4.37 11.30
CA LEU A 88 -6.00 4.54 11.33
C LEU A 88 -6.65 3.47 12.23
N ARG A 89 -7.65 3.89 13.01
CA ARG A 89 -8.34 3.05 13.99
C ARG A 89 -8.86 1.75 13.37
N GLU A 90 -9.45 1.83 12.18
CA GLU A 90 -10.03 0.71 11.46
C GLU A 90 -8.97 -0.32 11.06
N HIS A 91 -7.78 0.14 10.65
CA HIS A 91 -6.67 -0.75 10.28
C HIS A 91 -6.08 -1.42 11.52
N LEU A 92 -5.90 -0.69 12.62
CA LEU A 92 -5.44 -1.26 13.89
C LEU A 92 -6.40 -2.30 14.45
N GLN A 93 -7.71 -2.05 14.36
CA GLN A 93 -8.75 -2.99 14.75
C GLN A 93 -8.71 -4.25 13.87
N LEU A 94 -8.61 -4.07 12.56
CA LEU A 94 -8.50 -5.19 11.60
C LEU A 94 -7.29 -6.07 11.90
N LEU A 95 -6.12 -5.51 12.18
CA LEU A 95 -4.93 -6.28 12.56
C LEU A 95 -5.12 -7.03 13.88
N THR A 96 -5.77 -6.39 14.87
CA THR A 96 -6.11 -7.04 16.13
C THR A 96 -7.04 -8.25 15.91
N ASP A 97 -8.01 -8.13 15.01
CA ASP A 97 -8.97 -9.20 14.70
C ASP A 97 -8.32 -10.34 13.92
N VAL A 98 -7.43 -10.03 12.98
CA VAL A 98 -6.58 -11.02 12.29
C VAL A 98 -5.71 -11.77 13.32
N GLN A 99 -4.99 -11.06 14.19
CA GLN A 99 -4.10 -11.66 15.18
C GLN A 99 -4.83 -12.62 16.13
N LYS A 100 -6.06 -12.29 16.56
CA LYS A 100 -6.85 -13.15 17.44
C LYS A 100 -7.27 -14.47 16.81
N LYS A 101 -7.45 -14.48 15.47
CA LYS A 101 -8.00 -15.63 14.73
C LYS A 101 -6.92 -16.41 13.98
N LEU A 102 -5.75 -15.82 13.74
CA LEU A 102 -4.59 -16.53 13.17
C LEU A 102 -4.15 -17.66 14.11
N LYS A 103 -3.62 -18.73 13.51
CA LYS A 103 -3.01 -19.80 14.29
C LYS A 103 -1.77 -19.26 15.00
N LYS A 104 -1.52 -19.74 16.23
CA LYS A 104 -0.45 -19.22 17.11
C LYS A 104 0.97 -19.43 16.56
N ASP A 105 1.15 -20.39 15.67
CA ASP A 105 2.39 -20.74 14.99
C ASP A 105 2.66 -19.90 13.73
N VAL A 106 1.68 -19.11 13.27
CA VAL A 106 1.84 -18.22 12.11
C VAL A 106 2.15 -16.79 12.61
N PRO A 107 3.38 -16.29 12.46
CA PRO A 107 3.73 -14.92 12.83
C PRO A 107 2.99 -13.89 11.94
N LEU A 108 2.46 -12.86 12.59
CA LEU A 108 1.95 -11.63 11.96
C LEU A 108 2.97 -10.51 12.20
N MET A 109 3.59 -10.03 11.13
CA MET A 109 4.65 -9.03 11.15
C MET A 109 4.15 -7.74 10.48
N GLN A 110 4.38 -6.59 11.12
CA GLN A 110 4.04 -5.28 10.57
C GLN A 110 5.31 -4.51 10.21
N VAL A 111 5.32 -3.91 9.03
CA VAL A 111 6.42 -3.08 8.52
C VAL A 111 5.89 -1.70 8.16
N ASP A 112 6.55 -0.63 8.62
CA ASP A 112 6.23 0.72 8.16
C ASP A 112 6.79 0.93 6.75
N ALA A 113 5.91 0.76 5.75
CA ALA A 113 6.24 0.92 4.33
C ALA A 113 5.84 2.28 3.77
N HIS A 114 5.29 3.17 4.61
CA HIS A 114 4.72 4.46 4.19
C HIS A 114 5.60 5.64 4.61
N ASN A 115 6.19 5.58 5.80
CA ASN A 115 7.07 6.63 6.31
C ASN A 115 8.54 6.32 5.99
N VAL A 116 9.34 7.37 5.78
CA VAL A 116 10.81 7.23 5.66
C VAL A 116 11.39 6.71 6.96
N VAL A 117 11.08 7.38 8.08
CA VAL A 117 11.44 6.92 9.43
C VAL A 117 10.19 6.23 10.01
N PRO A 118 10.27 4.97 10.45
CA PRO A 118 9.12 4.26 11.00
C PRO A 118 8.43 5.06 12.11
N CYS A 119 7.09 5.07 12.11
CA CYS A 119 6.31 5.95 12.98
C CYS A 119 6.67 5.81 14.47
N TRP A 120 6.92 4.57 14.93
CA TRP A 120 7.30 4.28 16.31
C TRP A 120 8.77 4.60 16.63
N GLU A 121 9.65 4.68 15.62
CA GLU A 121 11.04 5.11 15.76
C GLU A 121 11.20 6.63 15.72
N ALA A 122 10.33 7.32 14.97
CA ALA A 122 10.36 8.77 14.81
C ALA A 122 10.10 9.50 16.14
N SER A 123 9.18 9.01 16.97
CA SER A 123 8.94 9.53 18.32
C SER A 123 8.16 8.52 19.18
N PRO A 124 8.49 8.37 20.48
CA PRO A 124 7.73 7.51 21.40
C PRO A 124 6.42 8.15 21.88
N LYS A 125 6.07 9.35 21.40
CA LYS A 125 4.88 10.10 21.81
C LYS A 125 4.38 11.03 20.71
N LEU A 126 3.11 11.45 20.86
CA LEU A 126 2.53 12.54 20.07
C LEU A 126 3.33 13.83 20.26
N GLU A 127 3.73 14.42 19.13
CA GLU A 127 4.43 15.70 19.08
C GLU A 127 3.45 16.84 18.81
N TYR A 128 3.54 17.90 19.62
CA TYR A 128 2.54 18.98 19.59
C TYR A 128 2.76 19.99 18.45
N ALA A 129 3.93 19.99 17.81
CA ALA A 129 4.25 20.91 16.73
C ALA A 129 5.31 20.36 15.79
N ALA A 130 5.32 20.86 14.55
CA ALA A 130 6.33 20.50 13.56
C ALA A 130 7.78 20.73 14.06
N ARG A 131 8.01 21.78 14.86
CA ARG A 131 9.35 22.09 15.40
C ARG A 131 9.89 21.01 16.34
N THR A 132 9.03 20.26 17.03
CA THR A 132 9.45 19.26 18.03
C THR A 132 9.68 17.89 17.43
N ILE A 133 8.93 17.54 16.38
CA ILE A 133 9.15 16.29 15.63
C ILE A 133 10.29 16.40 14.60
N ARG A 134 10.49 17.59 13.99
CA ARG A 134 11.48 17.77 12.92
C ARG A 134 12.88 17.33 13.32
N GLY A 135 13.38 17.78 14.47
CA GLY A 135 14.72 17.42 14.93
C GLY A 135 14.91 15.90 15.11
N LYS A 136 13.88 15.21 15.61
CA LYS A 136 13.89 13.76 15.83
C LYS A 136 13.93 12.98 14.52
N ILE A 137 13.09 13.35 13.56
CA ILE A 137 13.12 12.76 12.22
C ILE A 137 14.46 13.04 11.55
N THR A 138 14.92 14.30 11.56
CA THR A 138 16.17 14.70 10.90
C THR A 138 17.38 13.96 11.46
N SER A 139 17.47 13.72 12.77
CA SER A 139 18.56 12.94 13.36
C SER A 139 18.58 11.47 12.93
N ARG A 140 17.45 10.94 12.44
CA ARG A 140 17.30 9.55 11.98
C ARG A 140 17.43 9.40 10.47
N LEU A 141 17.37 10.48 9.69
CA LEU A 141 17.48 10.41 8.24
C LEU A 141 18.76 9.69 7.74
N PRO A 142 19.96 9.87 8.34
CA PRO A 142 21.14 9.14 7.87
C PRO A 142 21.02 7.61 7.94
N GLU A 143 20.16 7.10 8.83
CA GLU A 143 19.91 5.66 9.00
C GLU A 143 18.80 5.15 8.07
N PHE A 144 17.73 5.93 7.88
CA PHE A 144 16.50 5.47 7.23
C PHE A 144 16.25 6.02 5.82
N LEU A 145 16.85 7.16 5.46
CA LEU A 145 16.74 7.72 4.10
C LEU A 145 17.79 7.08 3.21
N THR A 146 17.53 5.83 2.85
CA THR A 146 18.40 5.01 2.00
C THR A 146 17.69 4.65 0.70
N ASP A 147 18.46 4.18 -0.27
CA ASP A 147 17.90 3.55 -1.45
C ASP A 147 17.23 2.22 -1.07
N PHE A 148 16.23 1.84 -1.86
CA PHE A 148 15.55 0.57 -1.69
C PHE A 148 16.34 -0.54 -2.40
N PRO A 149 16.51 -1.73 -1.80
CA PRO A 149 16.95 -2.89 -2.55
C PRO A 149 15.90 -3.25 -3.61
N ALA A 150 16.37 -3.80 -4.74
CA ALA A 150 15.49 -4.21 -5.82
C ALA A 150 14.60 -5.39 -5.38
N VAL A 151 13.33 -5.35 -5.79
CA VAL A 151 12.45 -6.53 -5.73
C VAL A 151 12.76 -7.36 -6.96
N GLU A 152 13.40 -8.50 -6.77
CA GLU A 152 13.80 -9.38 -7.86
C GLU A 152 12.70 -10.40 -8.17
N LYS A 153 12.87 -11.17 -9.26
CA LYS A 153 11.98 -12.28 -9.56
C LYS A 153 12.11 -13.35 -8.46
N HIS A 154 11.00 -13.70 -7.83
CA HIS A 154 10.99 -14.66 -6.73
C HIS A 154 11.41 -16.06 -7.20
N PRO A 155 12.41 -16.70 -6.57
CA PRO A 155 12.97 -17.96 -7.06
C PRO A 155 12.07 -19.18 -6.84
N HIS A 156 11.13 -19.10 -5.89
CA HIS A 156 10.27 -20.24 -5.53
C HIS A 156 8.86 -20.07 -6.10
N THR A 157 8.52 -20.89 -7.09
CA THR A 157 7.20 -20.83 -7.73
C THR A 157 6.13 -21.47 -6.85
N ALA A 158 5.01 -20.76 -6.66
CA ALA A 158 3.87 -21.29 -5.92
C ALA A 158 3.23 -22.49 -6.63
N VAL A 159 3.03 -23.59 -5.90
CA VAL A 159 2.27 -24.76 -6.41
C VAL A 159 0.79 -24.40 -6.59
N ARG A 160 0.24 -23.60 -5.69
CA ARG A 160 -1.17 -23.15 -5.73
C ARG A 160 -1.24 -21.73 -6.27
N THR A 161 -1.67 -21.60 -7.52
CA THR A 161 -1.79 -20.28 -8.16
C THR A 161 -2.98 -19.47 -7.63
N ALA A 162 -2.90 -18.15 -7.82
CA ALA A 162 -4.04 -17.26 -7.64
C ALA A 162 -5.10 -17.50 -8.74
N LYS A 163 -6.35 -17.22 -8.42
CA LYS A 163 -7.41 -17.15 -9.44
C LYS A 163 -7.21 -15.86 -10.25
N PRO A 164 -7.50 -15.86 -11.57
CA PRO A 164 -7.56 -14.62 -12.34
C PRO A 164 -8.56 -13.66 -11.69
N VAL A 165 -8.21 -12.38 -11.68
CA VAL A 165 -9.10 -11.31 -11.20
C VAL A 165 -9.83 -10.74 -12.42
N ASP A 166 -11.16 -10.75 -12.38
CA ASP A 166 -12.00 -9.96 -13.29
C ASP A 166 -12.15 -8.56 -12.69
N TRP A 167 -11.42 -7.60 -13.25
CA TRP A 167 -11.34 -6.23 -12.72
C TRP A 167 -12.63 -5.44 -12.98
N ASP A 168 -13.32 -5.73 -14.09
CA ASP A 168 -14.59 -5.09 -14.43
C ASP A 168 -15.71 -5.60 -13.50
N GLU A 169 -15.73 -6.92 -13.25
CA GLU A 169 -16.62 -7.51 -12.24
C GLU A 169 -16.31 -6.94 -10.85
N ALA A 170 -15.04 -6.92 -10.44
CA ALA A 170 -14.63 -6.45 -9.13
C ALA A 170 -15.02 -4.99 -8.85
N LEU A 171 -15.02 -4.12 -9.86
CA LEU A 171 -15.46 -2.72 -9.74
C LEU A 171 -16.99 -2.58 -9.85
N SER A 172 -17.63 -3.33 -10.74
CA SER A 172 -19.09 -3.27 -10.95
C SER A 172 -19.86 -3.82 -9.74
N SER A 173 -19.30 -4.80 -9.02
CA SER A 173 -19.90 -5.41 -7.84
C SER A 173 -19.87 -4.53 -6.58
N LEU A 174 -19.13 -3.41 -6.59
CA LEU A 174 -19.00 -2.54 -5.42
C LEU A 174 -20.24 -1.66 -5.21
N ASP A 175 -20.71 -1.61 -3.97
CA ASP A 175 -21.71 -0.66 -3.48
C ASP A 175 -21.04 0.68 -3.16
N VAL A 176 -20.87 1.51 -4.18
CA VAL A 176 -20.22 2.83 -4.10
C VAL A 176 -21.09 3.91 -4.74
N ASP A 177 -20.92 5.16 -4.31
CA ASP A 177 -21.54 6.30 -4.97
C ASP A 177 -20.90 6.53 -6.35
N ARG A 178 -21.70 6.30 -7.40
CA ARG A 178 -21.29 6.44 -8.80
C ARG A 178 -21.50 7.84 -9.37
N SER A 179 -22.10 8.77 -8.61
CA SER A 179 -22.27 10.17 -9.06
C SER A 179 -20.94 10.94 -9.07
N VAL A 180 -19.96 10.51 -8.26
CA VAL A 180 -18.61 11.06 -8.23
C VAL A 180 -17.72 10.25 -9.17
N GLU A 181 -17.62 10.73 -10.41
CA GLU A 181 -16.90 10.08 -11.50
C GLU A 181 -15.37 10.06 -11.34
N GLU A 182 -14.72 9.23 -12.14
CA GLU A 182 -13.27 9.08 -12.19
C GLU A 182 -12.54 10.42 -12.46
N PRO A 183 -11.31 10.61 -11.94
CA PRO A 183 -10.57 11.83 -12.18
C PRO A 183 -9.97 11.84 -13.59
N GLN A 184 -10.21 12.90 -14.35
CA GLN A 184 -9.68 13.06 -15.71
C GLN A 184 -8.18 13.40 -15.76
N TRP A 185 -7.65 13.99 -14.68
CA TRP A 185 -6.27 14.49 -14.63
C TRP A 185 -5.29 13.52 -13.95
N ALA A 186 -5.78 12.55 -13.17
CA ALA A 186 -4.97 11.63 -12.39
C ALA A 186 -5.16 10.20 -12.88
N LYS A 187 -4.19 9.69 -13.65
CA LYS A 187 -4.20 8.28 -14.04
C LYS A 187 -3.70 7.42 -12.87
N PRO A 188 -4.40 6.34 -12.49
CA PRO A 188 -3.96 5.45 -11.40
C PRO A 188 -2.70 4.64 -11.78
N GLY A 189 -2.08 4.01 -10.77
CA GLY A 189 -0.96 3.09 -10.95
C GLY A 189 0.42 3.72 -10.68
N THR A 190 1.40 2.85 -10.43
CA THR A 190 2.79 3.21 -10.09
C THR A 190 3.41 4.04 -11.21
N ALA A 191 3.28 3.60 -12.46
CA ALA A 191 3.86 4.26 -13.62
C ALA A 191 3.37 5.70 -13.78
N ALA A 192 2.07 5.94 -13.60
CA ALA A 192 1.50 7.28 -13.67
C ALA A 192 1.93 8.18 -12.50
N GLY A 193 2.07 7.60 -11.30
CA GLY A 193 2.57 8.31 -10.12
C GLY A 193 4.02 8.77 -10.29
N THR A 194 4.88 7.88 -10.80
CA THR A 194 6.27 8.20 -11.12
C THR A 194 6.36 9.29 -12.19
N ALA A 195 5.58 9.18 -13.27
CA ALA A 195 5.55 10.22 -14.31
C ALA A 195 5.09 11.59 -13.77
N MET A 196 4.13 11.60 -12.82
CA MET A 196 3.70 12.84 -12.16
C MET A 196 4.81 13.44 -11.28
N LEU A 197 5.59 12.60 -10.59
CA LEU A 197 6.73 13.02 -9.78
C LEU A 197 7.84 13.61 -10.66
N GLU A 198 8.23 12.92 -11.73
CA GLU A 198 9.22 13.41 -12.70
C GLU A 198 8.79 14.77 -13.27
N SER A 199 7.53 14.87 -13.73
CA SER A 199 6.96 16.14 -14.20
C SER A 199 7.01 17.25 -13.16
N PHE A 200 6.77 16.93 -11.87
CA PHE A 200 6.88 17.91 -10.80
C PHE A 200 8.31 18.39 -10.63
N ILE A 201 9.29 17.48 -10.57
CA ILE A 201 10.71 17.80 -10.39
C ILE A 201 11.22 18.69 -11.53
N ASP A 202 10.95 18.30 -12.78
CA ASP A 202 11.52 18.95 -13.95
C ASP A 202 10.90 20.33 -14.24
N VAL A 203 9.60 20.48 -13.97
CA VAL A 203 8.84 21.66 -14.43
C VAL A 203 8.38 22.57 -13.29
N ARG A 204 7.88 22.01 -12.18
CA ARG A 204 7.10 22.76 -11.18
C ARG A 204 7.85 22.99 -9.86
N LEU A 205 8.84 22.16 -9.51
CA LEU A 205 9.58 22.24 -8.24
C LEU A 205 10.22 23.62 -8.04
N LYS A 206 10.75 24.22 -9.11
CA LYS A 206 11.30 25.59 -9.10
C LYS A 206 10.30 26.67 -8.71
N LEU A 207 9.00 26.43 -8.94
CA LEU A 207 7.91 27.34 -8.59
C LEU A 207 7.38 27.08 -7.18
N PHE A 208 7.58 25.87 -6.64
CA PHE A 208 6.92 25.40 -5.42
C PHE A 208 7.14 26.34 -4.22
N ASN A 209 8.38 26.75 -3.97
CA ASN A 209 8.68 27.61 -2.82
C ASN A 209 7.92 28.95 -2.86
N ALA A 210 7.83 29.57 -4.04
CA ALA A 210 7.19 30.86 -4.20
C ALA A 210 5.65 30.77 -4.33
N HIS A 211 5.13 29.68 -4.90
CA HIS A 211 3.75 29.61 -5.36
C HIS A 211 2.89 28.48 -4.77
N ARG A 212 3.40 27.65 -3.85
CA ARG A 212 2.63 26.55 -3.22
C ARG A 212 1.33 26.98 -2.50
N ASN A 213 1.18 28.27 -2.19
CA ASN A 213 -0.01 28.82 -1.53
C ASN A 213 -0.92 29.61 -2.49
N ASP A 214 -0.56 29.70 -3.79
CA ASP A 214 -1.37 30.38 -4.80
C ASP A 214 -2.20 29.36 -5.58
N PRO A 215 -3.53 29.32 -5.41
CA PRO A 215 -4.39 28.38 -6.10
C PRO A 215 -4.46 28.62 -7.62
N ASN A 216 -4.02 29.78 -8.12
CA ASN A 216 -3.97 30.08 -9.55
C ASN A 216 -2.65 29.62 -10.19
N ALA A 217 -1.69 29.18 -9.39
CA ALA A 217 -0.41 28.70 -9.88
C ALA A 217 -0.35 27.17 -9.87
N ALA A 218 0.01 26.57 -11.00
CA ALA A 218 0.29 25.14 -11.10
C ALA A 218 1.66 24.79 -10.48
N ALA A 219 1.80 25.03 -9.16
CA ALA A 219 3.06 24.87 -8.44
C ALA A 219 3.15 23.59 -7.61
N LEU A 220 2.02 22.94 -7.30
CA LEU A 220 1.97 21.74 -6.47
C LEU A 220 2.45 20.48 -7.23
N SER A 221 2.86 19.46 -6.47
CA SER A 221 3.28 18.17 -7.03
C SER A 221 2.14 17.39 -7.65
N GLN A 222 0.93 17.55 -7.11
CA GLN A 222 -0.26 16.77 -7.40
C GLN A 222 -0.16 15.29 -7.00
N LEU A 223 0.85 14.90 -6.21
CA LEU A 223 1.12 13.50 -5.87
C LEU A 223 0.21 12.89 -4.81
N SER A 224 -0.65 13.67 -4.15
CA SER A 224 -1.47 13.19 -3.03
C SER A 224 -2.39 12.01 -3.36
N PRO A 225 -2.96 11.84 -4.58
CA PRO A 225 -3.73 10.64 -4.91
C PRO A 225 -2.88 9.37 -4.86
N TRP A 226 -1.67 9.40 -5.43
CA TRP A 226 -0.77 8.24 -5.45
C TRP A 226 -0.14 7.97 -4.09
N ILE A 227 0.20 9.00 -3.31
CA ILE A 227 0.76 8.80 -1.96
C ILE A 227 -0.30 8.24 -1.00
N ARG A 228 -1.58 8.53 -1.22
CA ARG A 228 -2.68 8.02 -0.38
C ARG A 228 -2.87 6.51 -0.52
N PHE A 229 -2.65 5.96 -1.72
CA PHE A 229 -2.93 4.57 -2.07
C PHE A 229 -1.65 3.74 -2.11
#